data_AF-A0A4D4KE19-F1
#
_entry.id   AF-A0A4D4KE19-F1
#
_cell.length_a   1.000
_cell.length_b   1.000
_cell.length_c   1.000
_cell.angle_alpha   90.00
_cell.angle_beta   90.00
_cell.angle_gamma   90.00
#
_symmetry.space_group_name_H-M   'P 1'
#
loop_
_entity.id
_entity.type
_entity.pdbx_description
1 polymer ?
#
loop_
_entity_poly.entity_id
_entity_poly.type
_entity_poly.pdbx_seq_one_letter_code
_entity_poly.pdbx_strand_id
1 'polypeptide(L)'
;MTTVDPTRADESGGSEESTAARIRVPTQRWPDEPTGPAEAERESGRAASGGLLQRARTALRHPVCASLAAAALLHLLWVALLANSGGDLAAQDAWAEFALQHPDSAYNLAWYGGMHPVSYSVISPYLMAVLGVRSTMVIAGTLSAGLLALLLVRSRAVRRPLWPALYGAFALTCNAISGRVTFGLGAMFGLAAVAVIFAWPRRWRSRHWHHKTGRFILAALLAALSTMSSPVAGLFVGVVAAGLWLTKRRPAAYALGITPALVVGLSAWLFPFSGEQPMGIGSVILPFITGAAVLMCVPRTWSTVRVGAGLYCFGVVLTWVIPSQIGTNISRLGMIFGGVVLIAVLPALRKPPRAELRSTPAGRRWTVLVLALATVTVWQGVKTADDVIHTTPSASWARELAPLVDRLKREKADRGRVEVVPVRSHRESSALAPYVNLARGWNRQRDLDRNPIFYGEDTLTPASYHEWLKRWAVHYVVLPADDPDTAAEQEAKLLGTELPYLRQVWSDANWKLYEVKDPTQIADPPATVQRAGADQLVLSVRSKGPVLIRIPYSPWLGLVDNDGHSVRAPKGEDDQLPVNREGCLTKQTEGGEEGQPEDEWTVLHAPRAGVYRITGKYQLPRGTPCPDEMVP
;
A
#
# COMPACT_ATOMS: atom_id res chain seq x y z
N MET A 1 -19.80 12.94 18.09
CA MET A 1 -20.43 13.67 19.21
C MET A 1 -21.92 13.44 19.14
N THR A 2 -22.50 12.75 20.12
CA THR A 2 -23.82 12.98 20.75
C THR A 2 -24.18 11.73 21.55
N THR A 3 -24.12 11.88 22.87
CA THR A 3 -24.66 10.99 23.90
C THR A 3 -26.07 11.45 24.24
N VAL A 4 -26.99 10.52 24.46
CA VAL A 4 -28.18 10.78 25.29
C VAL A 4 -28.44 9.53 26.13
N ASP A 5 -28.50 9.77 27.43
CA ASP A 5 -28.95 8.87 28.48
C ASP A 5 -30.17 9.57 29.13
N PRO A 6 -31.17 8.85 29.66
CA PRO A 6 -32.05 9.43 30.66
C PRO A 6 -32.11 8.62 31.96
N THR A 7 -32.33 9.39 33.02
CA THR A 7 -32.35 9.01 34.43
C THR A 7 -33.78 8.70 34.93
N ARG A 8 -33.82 8.03 36.10
CA ARG A 8 -34.69 8.25 37.28
C ARG A 8 -35.97 7.41 37.44
N ALA A 9 -36.13 6.78 38.62
CA ALA A 9 -37.15 7.14 39.64
C ALA A 9 -37.16 6.15 40.84
N ASP A 10 -36.85 6.69 42.03
CA ASP A 10 -37.62 6.71 43.29
C ASP A 10 -38.12 5.48 44.08
N GLU A 11 -37.97 5.63 45.42
CA GLU A 11 -39.01 5.59 46.48
C GLU A 11 -38.78 4.71 47.74
N SER A 12 -38.59 5.43 48.87
CA SER A 12 -39.43 5.40 50.10
C SER A 12 -38.96 4.65 51.38
N GLY A 13 -39.07 5.35 52.53
CA GLY A 13 -39.64 4.77 53.76
C GLY A 13 -38.97 5.01 55.14
N GLY A 14 -39.14 6.20 55.73
CA GLY A 14 -39.68 6.46 57.10
C GLY A 14 -39.11 5.86 58.42
N SER A 15 -38.58 6.75 59.29
CA SER A 15 -38.99 7.14 60.69
C SER A 15 -39.50 6.09 61.71
N GLU A 16 -39.40 6.16 63.06
CA GLU A 16 -38.80 7.03 64.10
C GLU A 16 -39.06 6.35 65.49
N GLU A 17 -38.19 6.64 66.47
CA GLU A 17 -38.47 6.88 67.92
C GLU A 17 -39.15 5.88 68.91
N SER A 18 -38.38 5.45 69.93
CA SER A 18 -38.45 5.95 71.34
C SER A 18 -38.46 4.93 72.50
N THR A 19 -37.51 5.17 73.41
CA THR A 19 -37.47 5.02 74.89
C THR A 19 -37.49 3.67 75.65
N ALA A 20 -36.27 3.28 76.05
CA ALA A 20 -35.75 3.22 77.43
C ALA A 20 -36.25 2.16 78.44
N ALA A 21 -35.35 1.22 78.78
CA ALA A 21 -35.09 0.80 80.16
C ALA A 21 -33.65 0.29 80.33
N ARG A 22 -32.96 0.81 81.35
CA ARG A 22 -31.53 0.64 81.65
C ARG A 22 -31.28 -0.67 82.42
N ILE A 23 -30.27 -1.46 82.01
CA ILE A 23 -29.54 -2.40 82.89
C ILE A 23 -28.04 -2.31 82.59
N ARG A 24 -27.23 -2.34 83.67
CA ARG A 24 -25.81 -1.94 83.78
C ARG A 24 -24.79 -2.92 83.15
N VAL A 25 -23.74 -2.30 82.62
CA VAL A 25 -22.48 -2.81 82.03
C VAL A 25 -21.45 -3.18 83.11
N PRO A 26 -20.46 -4.05 82.80
CA PRO A 26 -19.09 -3.90 83.33
C PRO A 26 -18.09 -3.49 82.24
N THR A 27 -17.71 -2.21 82.29
CA THR A 27 -16.41 -1.55 82.00
C THR A 27 -15.53 -2.03 80.83
N GLN A 28 -15.61 -1.29 79.72
CA GLN A 28 -14.53 -1.11 78.74
C GLN A 28 -13.56 -0.02 79.24
N ARG A 29 -12.25 -0.29 79.13
CA ARG A 29 -11.14 0.66 79.34
C ARG A 29 -10.62 1.11 77.97
N TRP A 30 -10.63 2.40 77.67
CA TRP A 30 -9.84 3.02 76.59
C TRP A 30 -9.13 4.27 77.15
N PRO A 31 -7.82 4.37 76.91
CA PRO A 31 -7.23 5.48 76.13
C PRO A 31 -6.31 4.91 75.03
N ASP A 32 -6.10 5.46 73.82
CA ASP A 32 -6.18 6.81 73.26
C ASP A 32 -6.65 6.75 71.78
N GLU A 33 -7.09 7.89 71.22
CA GLU A 33 -7.43 8.08 69.80
C GLU A 33 -6.30 7.71 68.82
N PRO A 34 -6.58 6.95 67.75
CA PRO A 34 -5.85 7.05 66.50
C PRO A 34 -6.63 7.93 65.52
N THR A 35 -5.97 8.99 65.07
CA THR A 35 -6.32 9.85 63.95
C THR A 35 -6.73 9.06 62.69
N GLY A 36 -7.99 9.23 62.25
CA GLY A 36 -8.44 9.31 60.85
C GLY A 36 -8.30 8.09 59.89
N PRO A 37 -9.39 7.58 59.28
CA PRO A 37 -9.34 6.59 58.19
C PRO A 37 -8.92 7.19 56.83
N ALA A 38 -8.75 8.51 56.72
CA ALA A 38 -8.52 9.19 55.44
C ALA A 38 -7.09 9.06 54.89
N GLU A 39 -6.10 8.68 55.71
CA GLU A 39 -4.73 8.43 55.25
C GLU A 39 -4.51 6.99 54.76
N ALA A 40 -5.19 6.00 55.35
CA ALA A 40 -5.08 4.60 54.94
C ALA A 40 -5.69 4.32 53.54
N GLU A 41 -6.77 5.02 53.17
CA GLU A 41 -7.32 4.94 51.81
C GLU A 41 -6.45 5.66 50.77
N ARG A 42 -5.79 6.77 51.15
CA ARG A 42 -4.82 7.47 50.28
C ARG A 42 -3.50 6.70 50.11
N GLU A 43 -3.06 5.98 51.14
CA GLU A 43 -1.89 5.09 51.05
C GLU A 43 -2.18 3.81 50.27
N SER A 44 -3.36 3.19 50.41
CA SER A 44 -3.72 2.02 49.60
C SER A 44 -3.88 2.36 48.11
N GLY A 45 -4.43 3.54 47.78
CA GLY A 45 -4.50 4.07 46.42
C GLY A 45 -3.12 4.41 45.83
N ARG A 46 -2.19 4.92 46.64
CA ARG A 46 -0.78 5.17 46.25
C ARG A 46 0.05 3.88 46.12
N ALA A 47 -0.20 2.87 46.97
CA ALA A 47 0.46 1.57 46.90
C ALA A 47 -0.03 0.73 45.70
N ALA A 48 -1.33 0.77 45.40
CA ALA A 48 -1.92 0.11 44.23
C ALA A 48 -1.45 0.76 42.90
N SER A 49 -1.41 2.10 42.83
CA SER A 49 -0.85 2.81 41.66
C SER A 49 0.66 2.66 41.53
N GLY A 50 1.41 2.63 42.64
CA GLY A 50 2.84 2.31 42.67
C GLY A 50 3.14 0.89 42.18
N GLY A 51 2.31 -0.09 42.55
CA GLY A 51 2.42 -1.47 42.08
C GLY A 51 2.11 -1.64 40.59
N LEU A 52 1.10 -0.94 40.06
CA LEU A 52 0.77 -0.92 38.62
C LEU A 52 1.90 -0.27 37.81
N LEU A 53 2.43 0.88 38.24
CA LEU A 53 3.55 1.56 37.59
C LEU A 53 4.83 0.71 37.62
N GLN A 54 5.11 0.00 38.71
CA GLN A 54 6.27 -0.87 38.83
C GLN A 54 6.12 -2.15 37.99
N ARG A 55 4.92 -2.73 37.91
CA ARG A 55 4.60 -3.83 36.98
C ARG A 55 4.70 -3.41 35.52
N ALA A 56 4.18 -2.22 35.18
CA ALA A 56 4.32 -1.65 33.84
C ALA A 56 5.78 -1.39 33.46
N ARG A 57 6.58 -0.80 34.37
CA ARG A 57 8.03 -0.62 34.17
C ARG A 57 8.77 -1.95 33.99
N THR A 58 8.37 -2.99 34.72
CA THR A 58 8.98 -4.33 34.60
C THR A 58 8.58 -5.01 33.28
N ALA A 59 7.31 -4.87 32.85
CA ALA A 59 6.84 -5.36 31.56
C ALA A 59 7.52 -4.64 30.39
N LEU A 60 7.71 -3.31 30.48
CA LEU A 60 8.43 -2.51 29.47
C LEU A 60 9.92 -2.81 29.39
N ARG A 61 10.51 -3.55 30.34
CA ARG A 61 11.86 -4.10 30.20
C ARG A 61 11.90 -5.32 29.27
N HIS A 62 10.76 -5.98 29.04
CA HIS A 62 10.70 -7.08 28.10
C HIS A 62 10.73 -6.55 26.66
N PRO A 63 11.69 -6.98 25.80
CA PRO A 63 11.89 -6.40 24.47
C PRO A 63 10.65 -6.35 23.58
N VAL A 64 9.78 -7.37 23.68
CA VAL A 64 8.53 -7.40 22.90
C VAL A 64 7.56 -6.29 23.34
N CYS A 65 7.36 -6.12 24.66
CA CYS A 65 6.48 -5.09 25.18
C CYS A 65 7.05 -3.70 24.94
N ALA A 66 8.37 -3.53 25.10
CA ALA A 66 9.08 -2.30 24.78
C ALA A 66 8.89 -1.88 23.31
N SER A 67 9.10 -2.82 22.38
CA SER A 67 8.94 -2.56 20.94
C SER A 67 7.49 -2.30 20.56
N LEU A 68 6.53 -3.01 21.13
CA LEU A 68 5.10 -2.75 20.90
C LEU A 68 4.72 -1.35 21.38
N ALA A 69 5.09 -0.98 22.61
CA ALA A 69 4.78 0.33 23.17
C ALA A 69 5.46 1.47 22.41
N ALA A 70 6.75 1.31 22.09
CA ALA A 70 7.50 2.30 21.31
C ALA A 70 6.92 2.45 19.89
N ALA A 71 6.62 1.34 19.20
CA ALA A 71 6.02 1.40 17.88
C ALA A 71 4.62 2.02 17.93
N ALA A 72 3.76 1.63 18.88
CA ALA A 72 2.44 2.20 19.02
C ALA A 72 2.50 3.71 19.21
N LEU A 73 3.35 4.18 20.14
CA LEU A 73 3.54 5.62 20.37
C LEU A 73 4.06 6.33 19.11
N LEU A 74 5.09 5.79 18.46
CA LEU A 74 5.68 6.40 17.27
C LEU A 74 4.69 6.45 16.09
N HIS A 75 3.87 5.42 15.89
CA HIS A 75 2.86 5.42 14.83
C HIS A 75 1.69 6.37 15.17
N LEU A 76 1.30 6.49 16.44
CA LEU A 76 0.31 7.50 16.85
C LEU A 76 0.83 8.93 16.66
N LEU A 77 2.10 9.18 16.99
CA LEU A 77 2.77 10.46 16.71
C LEU A 77 2.85 10.72 15.20
N TRP A 78 3.15 9.70 14.40
CA TRP A 78 3.09 9.82 12.93
C TRP A 78 1.70 10.22 12.46
N VAL A 79 0.62 9.57 12.95
CA VAL A 79 -0.76 9.96 12.60
C VAL A 79 -1.04 11.41 12.99
N ALA A 80 -0.64 11.83 14.19
CA ALA A 80 -0.93 13.15 14.72
C ALA A 80 -0.15 14.28 14.03
N LEU A 81 1.07 14.01 13.55
CA LEU A 81 2.01 15.06 13.13
C LEU A 81 2.40 15.01 11.65
N LEU A 82 2.36 13.84 11.01
CA LEU A 82 2.99 13.62 9.71
C LEU A 82 2.09 12.90 8.69
N ALA A 83 1.01 12.23 9.10
CA ALA A 83 0.12 11.52 8.19
C ALA A 83 -0.72 12.51 7.37
N ASN A 84 -0.14 12.99 6.28
CA ASN A 84 -0.77 13.85 5.28
C ASN A 84 -1.57 13.00 4.27
N SER A 85 -2.05 13.61 3.18
CA SER A 85 -2.78 12.95 2.10
C SER A 85 -1.99 12.78 0.79
N GLY A 86 -0.67 12.99 0.82
CA GLY A 86 0.20 12.91 -0.37
C GLY A 86 1.13 11.70 -0.36
N GLY A 87 2.03 11.63 -1.34
CA GLY A 87 2.97 10.54 -1.54
C GLY A 87 2.27 9.20 -1.71
N ASP A 88 2.84 8.13 -1.16
CA ASP A 88 2.23 6.80 -1.19
C ASP A 88 0.84 6.77 -0.51
N LEU A 89 0.56 7.65 0.46
CA LEU A 89 -0.75 7.69 1.13
C LEU A 89 -1.87 8.09 0.16
N ALA A 90 -1.60 8.98 -0.80
CA ALA A 90 -2.56 9.32 -1.85
C ALA A 90 -2.99 8.07 -2.63
N ALA A 91 -2.04 7.20 -2.99
CA ALA A 91 -2.37 5.95 -3.65
C ALA A 91 -3.21 5.03 -2.78
N GLN A 92 -2.84 4.87 -1.50
CA GLN A 92 -3.60 4.04 -0.57
C GLN A 92 -5.04 4.56 -0.41
N ASP A 93 -5.21 5.88 -0.31
CA ASP A 93 -6.52 6.52 -0.17
C ASP A 93 -7.38 6.30 -1.41
N ALA A 94 -6.83 6.50 -2.62
CA ALA A 94 -7.55 6.28 -3.85
C ALA A 94 -8.00 4.82 -4.02
N TRP A 95 -7.13 3.85 -3.70
CA TRP A 95 -7.48 2.43 -3.79
C TRP A 95 -8.47 2.01 -2.71
N ALA A 96 -8.33 2.52 -1.48
CA ALA A 96 -9.27 2.22 -0.40
C ALA A 96 -10.66 2.81 -0.69
N GLU A 97 -10.72 4.05 -1.17
CA GLU A 97 -11.97 4.70 -1.57
C GLU A 97 -12.63 3.96 -2.74
N PHE A 98 -11.85 3.58 -3.77
CA PHE A 98 -12.37 2.79 -4.88
C PHE A 98 -12.93 1.45 -4.41
N ALA A 99 -12.22 0.73 -3.54
CA ALA A 99 -12.68 -0.55 -3.00
C ALA A 99 -13.92 -0.40 -2.10
N LEU A 100 -14.06 0.74 -1.41
CA LEU A 100 -15.23 1.07 -0.60
C LEU A 100 -16.46 1.33 -1.48
N GLN A 101 -16.29 2.12 -2.55
CA GLN A 101 -17.39 2.50 -3.45
C GLN A 101 -17.77 1.38 -4.43
N HIS A 102 -16.79 0.59 -4.86
CA HIS A 102 -16.93 -0.40 -5.94
C HIS A 102 -16.28 -1.75 -5.58
N PRO A 103 -16.73 -2.43 -4.51
CA PRO A 103 -16.09 -3.65 -4.01
C PRO A 103 -16.19 -4.85 -4.97
N ASP A 104 -17.13 -4.83 -5.92
CA ASP A 104 -17.32 -5.86 -6.93
C ASP A 104 -16.57 -5.57 -8.25
N SER A 105 -15.78 -4.49 -8.33
CA SER A 105 -15.04 -4.11 -9.52
C SER A 105 -13.59 -4.62 -9.55
N ALA A 106 -13.31 -5.47 -10.54
CA ALA A 106 -12.00 -5.96 -10.93
C ALA A 106 -11.18 -4.96 -11.78
N TYR A 107 -11.76 -3.85 -12.23
CA TYR A 107 -11.09 -2.88 -13.10
C TYR A 107 -11.49 -1.44 -12.77
N ASN A 108 -10.51 -0.64 -12.33
CA ASN A 108 -10.66 0.76 -11.99
C ASN A 108 -10.36 1.63 -13.21
N LEU A 109 -11.38 2.29 -13.75
CA LEU A 109 -11.29 3.20 -14.90
C LEU A 109 -10.78 4.59 -14.53
N ALA A 110 -10.67 4.94 -13.24
CA ALA A 110 -10.35 6.30 -12.81
C ALA A 110 -8.95 6.78 -13.22
N TRP A 111 -8.00 5.87 -13.45
CA TRP A 111 -6.62 6.19 -13.82
C TRP A 111 -6.20 5.47 -15.10
N TYR A 112 -5.50 6.19 -15.97
CA TYR A 112 -4.89 5.64 -17.19
C TYR A 112 -5.88 4.95 -18.13
N GLY A 113 -7.18 5.29 -18.05
CA GLY A 113 -8.24 4.60 -18.76
C GLY A 113 -8.54 3.17 -18.26
N GLY A 114 -7.91 2.68 -17.18
CA GLY A 114 -8.18 1.35 -16.66
C GLY A 114 -6.99 0.63 -16.03
N MET A 115 -7.13 0.17 -14.79
CA MET A 115 -6.16 -0.71 -14.13
C MET A 115 -6.83 -1.71 -13.19
N HIS A 116 -6.25 -2.90 -13.07
CA HIS A 116 -6.69 -3.90 -12.09
C HIS A 116 -6.28 -3.49 -10.66
N PRO A 117 -7.20 -3.37 -9.69
CA PRO A 117 -6.83 -3.14 -8.28
C PRO A 117 -5.85 -4.20 -7.75
N VAL A 118 -6.02 -5.44 -8.22
CA VAL A 118 -5.13 -6.58 -7.89
C VAL A 118 -3.67 -6.35 -8.29
N SER A 119 -3.41 -5.52 -9.32
CA SER A 119 -2.04 -5.16 -9.70
C SER A 119 -1.31 -4.37 -8.62
N TYR A 120 -2.07 -3.65 -7.78
CA TYR A 120 -1.52 -2.96 -6.62
C TYR A 120 -1.46 -3.90 -5.41
N SER A 121 -2.59 -4.55 -5.09
CA SER A 121 -2.72 -5.53 -4.01
C SER A 121 -4.07 -6.24 -4.08
N VAL A 122 -4.12 -7.51 -3.67
CA VAL A 122 -5.35 -8.32 -3.66
C VAL A 122 -6.28 -7.91 -2.51
N ILE A 123 -5.74 -7.68 -1.30
CA ILE A 123 -6.56 -7.49 -0.08
C ILE A 123 -6.36 -6.17 0.63
N SER A 124 -5.24 -5.48 0.39
CA SER A 124 -4.91 -4.25 1.11
C SER A 124 -5.97 -3.15 0.90
N PRO A 125 -6.46 -2.87 -0.34
CA PRO A 125 -7.48 -1.85 -0.56
C PRO A 125 -8.74 -2.07 0.26
N TYR A 126 -9.26 -3.31 0.28
CA TYR A 126 -10.47 -3.69 1.03
C TYR A 126 -10.30 -3.59 2.55
N LEU A 127 -9.13 -4.00 3.07
CA LEU A 127 -8.86 -3.85 4.51
C LEU A 127 -8.74 -2.38 4.91
N MET A 128 -8.12 -1.57 4.07
CA MET A 128 -8.01 -0.13 4.29
C MET A 128 -9.33 0.60 4.12
N ALA A 129 -10.24 0.13 3.25
CA ALA A 129 -11.60 0.64 3.12
C ALA A 129 -12.38 0.50 4.45
N VAL A 130 -12.22 -0.63 5.14
CA VAL A 130 -12.93 -0.90 6.41
C VAL A 130 -12.25 -0.27 7.63
N LEU A 131 -10.93 -0.40 7.73
CA LEU A 131 -10.19 0.04 8.92
C LEU A 131 -9.73 1.50 8.84
N GLY A 132 -9.69 2.06 7.63
CA GLY A 132 -8.98 3.29 7.30
C GLY A 132 -7.49 3.02 7.03
N VAL A 133 -6.93 3.77 6.07
CA VAL A 133 -5.52 3.65 5.65
C VAL A 133 -4.55 3.87 6.81
N ARG A 134 -4.72 4.95 7.59
CA ARG A 134 -3.81 5.31 8.69
C ARG A 134 -3.89 4.29 9.83
N SER A 135 -5.10 3.91 10.24
CA SER A 135 -5.30 2.90 11.29
C SER A 135 -4.69 1.55 10.90
N THR A 136 -4.83 1.14 9.63
CA THR A 136 -4.20 -0.08 9.11
C THR A 136 -2.69 -0.03 9.29
N MET A 137 -2.05 1.10 9.00
CA MET A 137 -0.61 1.26 9.19
C MET A 137 -0.20 1.22 10.67
N VAL A 138 -0.96 1.88 11.56
CA VAL A 138 -0.68 1.84 13.01
C VAL A 138 -0.72 0.40 13.52
N ILE A 139 -1.75 -0.37 13.15
CA ILE A 139 -1.90 -1.78 13.54
C ILE A 139 -0.76 -2.61 12.95
N ALA A 140 -0.55 -2.53 11.64
CA ALA A 140 0.45 -3.32 10.94
C ALA A 140 1.88 -3.04 11.42
N GLY A 141 2.24 -1.77 11.56
CA GLY A 141 3.56 -1.35 12.03
C GLY A 141 3.83 -1.74 13.49
N THR A 142 2.83 -1.57 14.36
CA THR A 142 2.93 -1.96 15.78
C THR A 142 3.09 -3.48 15.93
N LEU A 143 2.23 -4.26 15.29
CA LEU A 143 2.30 -5.73 15.33
C LEU A 143 3.59 -6.25 14.69
N SER A 144 4.04 -5.64 13.58
CA SER A 144 5.34 -5.95 12.96
C SER A 144 6.50 -5.76 13.93
N ALA A 145 6.52 -4.66 14.69
CA ALA A 145 7.57 -4.40 15.68
C ALA A 145 7.57 -5.45 16.80
N GLY A 146 6.39 -5.85 17.29
CA GLY A 146 6.25 -6.92 18.27
C GLY A 146 6.69 -8.29 17.74
N LEU A 147 6.32 -8.63 16.51
CA LEU A 147 6.71 -9.89 15.84
C LEU A 147 8.22 -9.95 15.58
N LEU A 148 8.83 -8.84 15.15
CA LEU A 148 10.27 -8.71 14.98
C LEU A 148 11.00 -8.87 16.32
N ALA A 149 10.52 -8.19 17.37
CA ALA A 149 11.06 -8.34 18.72
C ALA A 149 10.95 -9.79 19.22
N LEU A 150 9.82 -10.46 18.95
CA LEU A 150 9.60 -11.85 19.31
C LEU A 150 10.60 -12.78 18.59
N LEU A 151 10.85 -12.56 17.30
CA LEU A 151 11.87 -13.28 16.53
C LEU A 151 13.26 -13.12 17.15
N LEU A 152 13.64 -11.89 17.51
CA LEU A 152 14.94 -11.58 18.12
C LEU A 152 15.07 -12.24 19.49
N VAL A 153 14.06 -12.15 20.37
CA VAL A 153 14.06 -12.75 21.72
C VAL A 153 14.10 -14.28 21.66
N ARG A 154 13.43 -14.90 20.69
CA ARG A 154 13.41 -16.37 20.54
C ARG A 154 14.65 -16.91 19.83
N SER A 155 15.46 -16.06 19.22
CA SER A 155 16.72 -16.44 18.59
C SER A 155 17.82 -16.61 19.64
N ARG A 156 18.34 -17.85 19.78
CA ARG A 156 19.47 -18.15 20.67
C ARG A 156 20.76 -17.41 20.30
N ALA A 157 20.83 -16.94 19.06
CA ALA A 157 22.00 -16.27 18.51
C ALA A 157 22.11 -14.81 18.96
N VAL A 158 20.98 -14.17 19.28
CA VAL A 158 20.91 -12.74 19.62
C VAL A 158 21.08 -12.57 21.12
N ARG A 159 22.18 -11.94 21.55
CA ARG A 159 22.52 -11.77 22.97
C ARG A 159 21.75 -10.63 23.64
N ARG A 160 21.54 -9.52 22.93
CA ARG A 160 20.86 -8.31 23.45
C ARG A 160 19.73 -7.91 22.49
N PRO A 161 18.54 -8.50 22.62
CA PRO A 161 17.45 -8.30 21.66
C PRO A 161 16.76 -6.93 21.75
N LEU A 162 16.87 -6.19 22.85
CA LEU A 162 16.16 -4.91 23.04
C LEU A 162 16.52 -3.86 21.99
N TRP A 163 17.81 -3.54 21.84
CA TRP A 163 18.29 -2.52 20.90
C TRP A 163 17.95 -2.79 19.43
N PRO A 164 18.20 -3.99 18.87
CA PRO A 164 17.78 -4.28 17.50
C PRO A 164 16.26 -4.25 17.34
N ALA A 165 15.49 -4.60 18.38
CA ALA A 165 14.04 -4.54 18.35
C ALA A 165 13.49 -3.09 18.38
N LEU A 166 14.11 -2.19 19.15
CA LEU A 166 13.76 -0.76 19.14
C LEU A 166 14.16 -0.07 17.82
N TYR A 167 15.32 -0.42 17.27
CA TYR A 167 15.70 0.04 15.92
C TYR A 167 14.71 -0.45 14.86
N GLY A 168 14.25 -1.69 14.97
CA GLY A 168 13.21 -2.23 14.09
C GLY A 168 11.90 -1.46 14.19
N ALA A 169 11.47 -1.08 15.41
CA ALA A 169 10.30 -0.23 15.62
C ALA A 169 10.47 1.16 14.96
N PHE A 170 11.66 1.75 15.08
CA PHE A 170 12.00 3.00 14.39
C PHE A 170 11.94 2.83 12.86
N ALA A 171 12.59 1.82 12.30
CA ALA A 171 12.62 1.59 10.85
C ALA A 171 11.23 1.29 10.26
N LEU A 172 10.38 0.56 11.00
CA LEU A 172 8.98 0.34 10.64
C LEU A 172 8.16 1.65 10.69
N THR A 173 8.46 2.53 11.65
CA THR A 173 7.86 3.87 11.69
C THR A 173 8.31 4.71 10.50
N CYS A 174 9.58 4.64 10.09
CA CYS A 174 10.04 5.29 8.86
C CYS A 174 9.28 4.81 7.63
N ASN A 175 8.94 3.52 7.56
CA ASN A 175 8.06 3.01 6.50
C ASN A 175 6.65 3.62 6.54
N ALA A 176 6.11 3.88 7.75
CA ALA A 176 4.85 4.61 7.93
C ALA A 176 4.94 6.07 7.48
N ILE A 177 6.04 6.73 7.82
CA ILE A 177 6.31 8.11 7.38
C ILE A 177 6.36 8.19 5.85
N SER A 178 6.96 7.22 5.17
CA SER A 178 6.94 7.11 3.71
C SER A 178 5.57 6.73 3.12
N GLY A 179 4.51 6.54 3.91
CA GLY A 179 3.15 6.23 3.42
C GLY A 179 2.92 4.81 2.91
N ARG A 180 3.88 3.89 3.11
CA ARG A 180 3.91 2.56 2.47
C ARG A 180 3.01 1.51 3.16
N VAL A 181 1.72 1.81 3.30
CA VAL A 181 0.76 1.01 4.11
C VAL A 181 0.59 -0.41 3.57
N THR A 182 0.38 -0.56 2.26
CA THR A 182 0.27 -1.86 1.57
C THR A 182 1.47 -2.77 1.89
N PHE A 183 2.69 -2.23 1.81
CA PHE A 183 3.89 -2.98 2.17
C PHE A 183 3.97 -3.26 3.67
N GLY A 184 3.61 -2.31 4.54
CA GLY A 184 3.59 -2.49 5.99
C GLY A 184 2.67 -3.63 6.42
N LEU A 185 1.47 -3.72 5.84
CA LEU A 185 0.53 -4.82 6.07
C LEU A 185 1.11 -6.17 5.60
N GLY A 186 1.67 -6.21 4.39
CA GLY A 186 2.35 -7.41 3.89
C GLY A 186 3.53 -7.84 4.76
N ALA A 187 4.31 -6.89 5.25
CA ALA A 187 5.46 -7.14 6.14
C ALA A 187 5.01 -7.70 7.50
N MET A 188 3.88 -7.24 8.05
CA MET A 188 3.29 -7.80 9.26
C MET A 188 2.98 -9.29 9.10
N PHE A 189 2.26 -9.66 8.04
CA PHE A 189 1.95 -11.07 7.75
C PHE A 189 3.21 -11.88 7.43
N GLY A 190 4.18 -11.30 6.72
CA GLY A 190 5.46 -11.96 6.43
C GLY A 190 6.28 -12.24 7.69
N LEU A 191 6.37 -11.26 8.59
CA LEU A 191 7.00 -11.42 9.91
C LEU A 191 6.25 -12.45 10.76
N ALA A 192 4.92 -12.49 10.70
CA ALA A 192 4.12 -13.50 11.38
C ALA A 192 4.41 -14.90 10.83
N ALA A 193 4.50 -15.07 9.51
CA ALA A 193 4.85 -16.34 8.86
C ALA A 193 6.24 -16.82 9.30
N VAL A 194 7.23 -15.93 9.31
CA VAL A 194 8.58 -16.22 9.80
C VAL A 194 8.58 -16.52 11.31
N ALA A 195 7.79 -15.80 12.11
CA ALA A 195 7.63 -16.05 13.54
C ALA A 195 7.02 -17.42 13.83
N VAL A 196 6.06 -17.89 13.02
CA VAL A 196 5.54 -19.26 13.11
C VAL A 196 6.65 -20.29 12.89
N ILE A 197 7.64 -20.00 12.04
CA ILE A 197 8.78 -20.90 11.83
C ILE A 197 9.83 -20.82 12.94
N PHE A 198 10.18 -19.63 13.42
CA PHE A 198 11.34 -19.46 14.31
C PHE A 198 10.98 -19.28 15.78
N ALA A 199 9.81 -18.70 16.07
CA ALA A 199 9.34 -18.34 17.41
C ALA A 199 8.21 -19.25 17.94
N TRP A 200 7.89 -20.36 17.27
CA TRP A 200 6.84 -21.30 17.70
C TRP A 200 6.98 -21.72 19.18
N PRO A 201 5.89 -21.73 19.98
CA PRO A 201 5.93 -22.11 21.38
C PRO A 201 6.51 -23.51 21.61
N ARG A 202 7.41 -23.67 22.60
CA ARG A 202 8.06 -24.94 22.91
C ARG A 202 7.05 -26.03 23.29
N ARG A 203 6.01 -25.67 24.03
CA ARG A 203 4.91 -26.57 24.44
C ARG A 203 4.15 -27.20 23.27
N TRP A 204 4.09 -26.51 22.13
CA TRP A 204 3.38 -26.97 20.92
C TRP A 204 4.33 -27.51 19.86
N ARG A 205 5.58 -27.80 20.24
CA ARG A 205 6.63 -28.35 19.38
C ARG A 205 6.62 -29.88 19.35
N SER A 206 5.51 -30.49 19.78
CA SER A 206 5.32 -31.94 19.85
C SER A 206 5.57 -32.61 18.49
N ARG A 207 6.00 -33.89 18.53
CA ARG A 207 6.24 -34.70 17.33
C ARG A 207 4.96 -35.13 16.63
N HIS A 208 3.78 -35.00 17.27
CA HIS A 208 2.50 -35.37 16.66
C HIS A 208 2.30 -34.64 15.33
N TRP A 209 1.85 -35.41 14.33
CA TRP A 209 1.71 -34.95 12.96
C TRP A 209 0.79 -33.74 12.85
N HIS A 210 -0.33 -33.71 13.57
CA HIS A 210 -1.29 -32.59 13.56
C HIS A 210 -0.66 -31.23 13.92
N HIS A 211 0.25 -31.17 14.91
CA HIS A 211 0.91 -29.90 15.27
C HIS A 211 1.91 -29.43 14.21
N LYS A 212 2.57 -30.35 13.51
CA LYS A 212 3.47 -30.02 12.40
C LYS A 212 2.68 -29.50 11.20
N THR A 213 1.59 -30.18 10.86
CA THR A 213 0.69 -29.80 9.77
C THR A 213 0.03 -28.46 10.05
N GLY A 214 -0.52 -28.25 11.25
CA GLY A 214 -1.11 -26.96 11.62
C GLY A 214 -0.12 -25.80 11.57
N ARG A 215 1.12 -26.02 12.00
CA ARG A 215 2.19 -25.02 11.89
C ARG A 215 2.58 -24.73 10.44
N PHE A 216 2.62 -25.75 9.58
CA PHE A 216 2.89 -25.61 8.15
C PHE A 216 1.79 -24.80 7.47
N ILE A 217 0.53 -25.18 7.69
CA ILE A 217 -0.65 -24.50 7.12
C ILE A 217 -0.68 -23.04 7.57
N LEU A 218 -0.49 -22.76 8.86
CA LEU A 218 -0.50 -21.39 9.36
C LEU A 218 0.62 -20.54 8.77
N ALA A 219 1.84 -21.08 8.63
CA ALA A 219 2.93 -20.37 7.97
C ALA A 219 2.62 -20.09 6.49
N ALA A 220 2.04 -21.07 5.79
CA ALA A 220 1.66 -20.96 4.38
C ALA A 220 0.53 -19.95 4.16
N LEU A 221 -0.48 -19.93 5.03
CA LEU A 221 -1.56 -18.95 5.01
C LEU A 221 -1.04 -17.54 5.27
N LEU A 222 -0.18 -17.34 6.28
CA LEU A 222 0.41 -16.04 6.56
C LEU A 222 1.35 -15.56 5.45
N ALA A 223 2.08 -16.48 4.81
CA ALA A 223 2.89 -16.15 3.63
C ALA A 223 2.01 -15.78 2.43
N ALA A 224 0.87 -16.46 2.22
CA ALA A 224 -0.12 -16.10 1.21
C ALA A 224 -0.68 -14.70 1.47
N LEU A 225 -1.12 -14.42 2.69
CA LEU A 225 -1.64 -13.11 3.12
C LEU A 225 -0.60 -12.01 2.98
N SER A 226 0.68 -12.29 3.24
CA SER A 226 1.79 -11.36 3.00
C SER A 226 1.85 -10.93 1.54
N THR A 227 1.82 -11.90 0.62
CA THR A 227 1.86 -11.65 -0.83
C THR A 227 0.59 -11.01 -1.36
N MET A 228 -0.59 -11.45 -0.90
CA MET A 228 -1.89 -10.87 -1.25
C MET A 228 -1.99 -9.42 -0.76
N SER A 229 -1.38 -9.10 0.39
CA SER A 229 -1.29 -7.72 0.88
C SER A 229 -0.27 -6.92 0.09
N SER A 230 0.93 -7.46 -0.17
CA SER A 230 1.96 -6.81 -0.96
C SER A 230 2.84 -7.85 -1.68
N PRO A 231 2.87 -7.88 -3.02
CA PRO A 231 3.75 -8.78 -3.77
C PRO A 231 5.23 -8.63 -3.38
N VAL A 232 5.67 -7.41 -3.06
CA VAL A 232 7.04 -7.13 -2.60
C VAL A 232 7.33 -7.74 -1.22
N ALA A 233 6.36 -7.71 -0.29
CA ALA A 233 6.53 -8.41 0.98
C ALA A 233 6.59 -9.93 0.79
N GLY A 234 5.76 -10.46 -0.11
CA GLY A 234 5.80 -11.85 -0.56
C GLY A 234 7.15 -12.26 -1.16
N LEU A 235 7.73 -11.41 -2.01
CA LEU A 235 9.09 -11.57 -2.55
C LEU A 235 10.13 -11.70 -1.43
N PHE A 236 10.06 -10.85 -0.40
CA PHE A 236 10.98 -10.91 0.74
C PHE A 236 10.80 -12.17 1.59
N VAL A 237 9.56 -12.64 1.78
CA VAL A 237 9.30 -13.96 2.37
C VAL A 237 9.90 -15.06 1.47
N GLY A 238 9.83 -14.91 0.15
CA GLY A 238 10.49 -15.76 -0.84
C GLY A 238 12.01 -15.80 -0.69
N VAL A 239 12.68 -14.66 -0.45
CA VAL A 239 14.13 -14.61 -0.14
C VAL A 239 14.45 -15.42 1.12
N VAL A 240 13.61 -15.32 2.16
CA VAL A 240 13.76 -16.15 3.37
C VAL A 240 13.55 -17.63 3.05
N ALA A 241 12.55 -17.97 2.24
CA ALA A 241 12.27 -19.34 1.82
C ALA A 241 13.45 -19.94 1.02
N ALA A 242 14.01 -19.20 0.07
CA ALA A 242 15.18 -19.60 -0.69
C ALA A 242 16.41 -19.80 0.21
N GLY A 243 16.65 -18.87 1.15
CA GLY A 243 17.71 -19.02 2.15
C GLY A 243 17.54 -20.26 3.05
N LEU A 244 16.30 -20.58 3.44
CA LEU A 244 15.97 -21.81 4.17
C LEU A 244 16.18 -23.06 3.32
N TRP A 245 15.85 -23.01 2.03
CA TRP A 245 16.03 -24.14 1.11
C TRP A 245 17.51 -24.47 0.92
N LEU A 246 18.33 -23.44 0.64
CA LEU A 246 19.79 -23.56 0.48
C LEU A 246 20.50 -24.01 1.77
N THR A 247 19.93 -23.67 2.93
CA THR A 247 20.42 -24.14 4.25
C THR A 247 19.80 -25.47 4.70
N LYS A 248 19.21 -26.23 3.77
CA LYS A 248 18.64 -27.58 3.98
C LYS A 248 17.43 -27.65 4.91
N ARG A 249 16.72 -26.54 5.17
CA ARG A 249 15.49 -26.47 5.97
C ARG A 249 14.23 -26.52 5.08
N ARG A 250 14.18 -27.52 4.19
CA ARG A 250 13.21 -27.61 3.09
C ARG A 250 11.73 -27.52 3.50
N PRO A 251 11.24 -28.20 4.55
CA PRO A 251 9.81 -28.09 4.90
C PRO A 251 9.37 -26.67 5.26
N ALA A 252 10.24 -25.90 5.93
CA ALA A 252 9.97 -24.50 6.25
C ALA A 252 10.08 -23.61 5.01
N ALA A 253 11.00 -23.92 4.10
CA ALA A 253 11.10 -23.23 2.82
C ALA A 253 9.83 -23.41 1.97
N TYR A 254 9.31 -24.63 1.85
CA TYR A 254 8.07 -24.90 1.12
C TYR A 254 6.86 -24.21 1.74
N ALA A 255 6.76 -24.22 3.08
CA ALA A 255 5.69 -23.51 3.78
C ALA A 255 5.67 -22.01 3.47
N LEU A 256 6.84 -21.38 3.34
CA LEU A 256 6.95 -19.94 3.09
C LEU A 256 7.01 -19.58 1.60
N GLY A 257 7.43 -20.49 0.73
CA GLY A 257 7.75 -20.19 -0.67
C GLY A 257 6.67 -20.56 -1.68
N ILE A 258 5.90 -21.64 -1.45
CA ILE A 258 4.91 -22.13 -2.42
C ILE A 258 3.75 -21.14 -2.54
N THR A 259 3.17 -20.69 -1.43
CA THR A 259 1.98 -19.85 -1.48
C THR A 259 2.24 -18.45 -2.05
N PRO A 260 3.37 -17.75 -1.78
CA PRO A 260 3.70 -16.54 -2.53
C PRO A 260 3.80 -16.75 -4.04
N ALA A 261 4.47 -17.81 -4.50
CA ALA A 261 4.59 -18.09 -5.92
C ALA A 261 3.23 -18.36 -6.58
N LEU A 262 2.35 -19.12 -5.91
CA LEU A 262 0.99 -19.36 -6.39
C LEU A 262 0.17 -18.07 -6.46
N VAL A 263 0.22 -17.22 -5.43
CA VAL A 263 -0.54 -15.95 -5.41
C VAL A 263 -0.07 -15.04 -6.55
N VAL A 264 1.24 -14.88 -6.74
CA VAL A 264 1.78 -14.06 -7.85
C VAL A 264 1.39 -14.65 -9.20
N GLY A 265 1.57 -15.97 -9.39
CA GLY A 265 1.23 -16.64 -10.65
C GLY A 265 -0.26 -16.54 -11.01
N LEU A 266 -1.16 -16.76 -10.04
CA LEU A 266 -2.59 -16.61 -10.23
C LEU A 266 -2.98 -15.15 -10.49
N SER A 267 -2.35 -14.19 -9.80
CA SER A 267 -2.62 -12.76 -10.03
C SER A 267 -2.21 -12.34 -11.43
N ALA A 268 -1.01 -12.74 -11.88
CA ALA A 268 -0.51 -12.43 -13.22
C ALA A 268 -1.36 -13.08 -14.34
N TRP A 269 -1.86 -14.30 -14.11
CA TRP A 269 -2.70 -15.01 -15.08
C TRP A 269 -4.13 -14.44 -15.15
N LEU A 270 -4.74 -14.16 -14.00
CA LEU A 270 -6.12 -13.67 -13.94
C LEU A 270 -6.22 -12.18 -14.25
N PHE A 271 -5.23 -11.39 -13.83
CA PHE A 271 -5.20 -9.93 -13.93
C PHE A 271 -3.92 -9.46 -14.63
N PRO A 272 -3.85 -9.56 -15.97
CA PRO A 272 -2.66 -9.17 -16.72
C PRO A 272 -2.27 -7.72 -16.42
N PHE A 273 -1.02 -7.51 -16.03
CA PHE A 273 -0.49 -6.18 -15.70
C PHE A 273 0.96 -6.09 -16.17
N SER A 274 1.23 -5.17 -17.11
CA SER A 274 2.55 -4.70 -17.54
C SER A 274 2.97 -3.43 -16.81
N GLY A 275 4.24 -3.04 -16.95
CA GLY A 275 4.81 -1.83 -16.38
C GLY A 275 6.08 -2.11 -15.59
N GLU A 276 6.92 -1.08 -15.47
CA GLU A 276 8.26 -1.21 -14.89
C GLU A 276 8.46 -0.17 -13.79
N GLN A 277 9.04 -0.61 -12.67
CA GLN A 277 9.48 0.30 -11.63
C GLN A 277 10.90 0.77 -11.95
N PRO A 278 11.14 2.07 -12.16
CA PRO A 278 12.48 2.56 -12.45
C PRO A 278 13.47 2.23 -11.33
N MET A 279 14.68 1.84 -11.73
CA MET A 279 15.80 1.64 -10.82
C MET A 279 17.10 2.09 -11.49
N GLY A 280 17.49 3.34 -11.23
CA GLY A 280 18.80 3.84 -11.66
C GLY A 280 19.95 3.21 -10.87
N ILE A 281 21.16 3.24 -11.43
CA ILE A 281 22.36 2.65 -10.82
C ILE A 281 22.65 3.20 -9.41
N GLY A 282 22.38 4.48 -9.16
CA GLY A 282 22.53 5.08 -7.83
C GLY A 282 21.64 4.42 -6.76
N SER A 283 20.47 3.92 -7.15
CA SER A 283 19.54 3.22 -6.25
C SER A 283 20.01 1.81 -5.88
N VAL A 284 21.00 1.25 -6.57
CA VAL A 284 21.58 -0.08 -6.29
C VAL A 284 22.55 -0.02 -5.10
N ILE A 285 23.28 1.08 -4.98
CA ILE A 285 24.49 1.21 -4.15
C ILE A 285 24.18 0.93 -2.67
N LEU A 286 23.22 1.65 -2.09
CA LEU A 286 22.94 1.56 -0.66
C LEU A 286 22.28 0.23 -0.25
N PRO A 287 21.28 -0.32 -0.98
CA PRO A 287 20.78 -1.67 -0.75
C PRO A 287 21.89 -2.73 -0.82
N PHE A 288 22.76 -2.65 -1.83
CA PHE A 288 23.84 -3.62 -2.04
C PHE A 288 24.88 -3.55 -0.91
N ILE A 289 25.36 -2.35 -0.56
CA ILE A 289 26.30 -2.15 0.55
C ILE A 289 25.71 -2.67 1.85
N THR A 290 24.42 -2.44 2.10
CA THR A 290 23.72 -2.97 3.29
C THR A 290 23.76 -4.49 3.32
N GLY A 291 23.38 -5.16 2.23
CA GLY A 291 23.41 -6.61 2.13
C GLY A 291 24.84 -7.17 2.25
N ALA A 292 25.82 -6.55 1.61
CA ALA A 292 27.21 -6.94 1.65
C ALA A 292 27.80 -6.79 3.06
N ALA A 293 27.47 -5.70 3.76
CA ALA A 293 27.85 -5.49 5.14
C ALA A 293 27.27 -6.57 6.05
N VAL A 294 25.99 -6.93 5.88
CA VAL A 294 25.38 -8.05 6.62
C VAL A 294 26.11 -9.36 6.31
N LEU A 295 26.37 -9.67 5.04
CA LEU A 295 27.09 -10.87 4.62
C LEU A 295 28.51 -10.95 5.20
N MET A 296 29.24 -9.84 5.28
CA MET A 296 30.60 -9.79 5.81
C MET A 296 30.64 -9.81 7.35
N CYS A 297 29.78 -9.04 8.00
CA CYS A 297 29.83 -8.80 9.44
C CYS A 297 29.13 -9.88 10.27
N VAL A 298 28.12 -10.58 9.73
CA VAL A 298 27.38 -11.63 10.46
C VAL A 298 28.26 -12.87 10.72
N PRO A 299 28.24 -13.48 11.92
CA PRO A 299 29.00 -14.70 12.22
C PRO A 299 28.68 -15.87 11.26
N ARG A 300 29.66 -16.72 10.97
CA ARG A 300 29.49 -17.89 10.07
C ARG A 300 28.41 -18.88 10.55
N THR A 301 28.12 -18.90 11.85
CA THR A 301 27.07 -19.73 12.45
C THR A 301 25.66 -19.28 12.09
N TRP A 302 25.45 -18.05 11.63
CA TRP A 302 24.15 -17.53 11.20
C TRP A 302 23.95 -17.77 9.70
N SER A 303 24.09 -19.02 9.27
CA SER A 303 24.15 -19.41 7.86
C SER A 303 22.95 -18.91 7.05
N THR A 304 21.72 -19.03 7.57
CA THR A 304 20.51 -18.56 6.89
C THR A 304 20.53 -17.05 6.64
N VAL A 305 21.02 -16.26 7.60
CA VAL A 305 21.12 -14.79 7.44
C VAL A 305 22.18 -14.43 6.39
N ARG A 306 23.32 -15.13 6.39
CA ARG A 306 24.38 -14.91 5.39
C ARG A 306 23.91 -15.28 3.98
N VAL A 307 23.29 -16.44 3.82
CA VAL A 307 22.74 -16.86 2.51
C VAL A 307 21.64 -15.89 2.06
N GLY A 308 20.74 -15.49 2.97
CA GLY A 308 19.72 -14.48 2.66
C GLY A 308 20.31 -13.13 2.23
N ALA A 309 21.38 -12.67 2.89
CA ALA A 309 22.08 -11.45 2.50
C ALA A 309 22.75 -11.57 1.12
N GLY A 310 23.36 -12.73 0.81
CA GLY A 310 23.90 -13.00 -0.53
C GLY A 310 22.82 -13.02 -1.61
N LEU A 311 21.70 -13.70 -1.36
CA LEU A 311 20.53 -13.71 -2.24
C LEU A 311 19.95 -12.31 -2.43
N TYR A 312 19.93 -11.50 -1.38
CA TYR A 312 19.47 -10.11 -1.45
C TYR A 312 20.40 -9.24 -2.30
N CYS A 313 21.73 -9.33 -2.11
CA CYS A 313 22.69 -8.63 -2.96
C CYS A 313 22.55 -9.04 -4.44
N PHE A 314 22.41 -10.34 -4.70
CA PHE A 314 22.17 -10.85 -6.04
C PHE A 314 20.85 -10.32 -6.61
N GLY A 315 19.78 -10.35 -5.82
CA GLY A 315 18.46 -9.83 -6.19
C GLY A 315 18.50 -8.33 -6.50
N VAL A 316 19.21 -7.52 -5.72
CA VAL A 316 19.41 -6.08 -5.95
C VAL A 316 20.08 -5.80 -7.30
N VAL A 317 21.09 -6.57 -7.67
CA VAL A 317 21.74 -6.44 -8.99
C VAL A 317 20.81 -6.93 -10.09
N LEU A 318 20.12 -8.05 -9.88
CA LEU A 318 19.19 -8.61 -10.86
C LEU A 318 18.03 -7.65 -11.16
N THR A 319 17.48 -6.97 -10.16
CA THR A 319 16.41 -5.98 -10.33
C THR A 319 16.86 -4.70 -11.05
N TRP A 320 18.16 -4.44 -11.09
CA TRP A 320 18.73 -3.34 -11.88
C TRP A 320 18.98 -3.76 -13.33
N VAL A 321 19.48 -4.98 -13.54
CA VAL A 321 19.78 -5.51 -14.89
C VAL A 321 18.52 -5.91 -15.64
N ILE A 322 17.49 -6.41 -14.95
CA ILE A 322 16.24 -6.88 -15.54
C ILE A 322 15.11 -5.91 -15.16
N PRO A 323 14.65 -5.07 -16.11
CA PRO A 323 13.49 -4.22 -15.91
C PRO A 323 12.28 -5.05 -15.48
N SER A 324 11.62 -4.61 -14.41
CA SER A 324 10.49 -5.33 -13.81
C SER A 324 9.70 -4.42 -12.86
N GLN A 325 8.57 -4.93 -12.36
CA GLN A 325 7.71 -4.25 -11.37
C GLN A 325 8.37 -4.11 -9.99
N ILE A 326 9.51 -4.77 -9.76
CA ILE A 326 10.22 -4.72 -8.48
C ILE A 326 10.96 -3.38 -8.34
N GLY A 327 11.89 -3.09 -9.26
CA GLY A 327 12.72 -1.87 -9.25
C GLY A 327 13.19 -1.42 -7.87
N THR A 328 13.07 -0.11 -7.58
CA THR A 328 13.49 0.49 -6.30
C THR A 328 12.82 -0.10 -5.05
N ASN A 329 11.72 -0.85 -5.18
CA ASN A 329 11.07 -1.52 -4.05
C ASN A 329 11.98 -2.55 -3.37
N ILE A 330 12.97 -3.11 -4.08
CA ILE A 330 13.96 -4.05 -3.51
C ILE A 330 14.66 -3.45 -2.28
N SER A 331 14.88 -2.14 -2.27
CA SER A 331 15.58 -1.40 -1.22
C SER A 331 14.91 -1.49 0.16
N ARG A 332 13.61 -1.78 0.20
CA ARG A 332 12.80 -1.82 1.44
C ARG A 332 13.32 -2.86 2.44
N LEU A 333 13.80 -4.01 1.97
CA LEU A 333 14.33 -5.06 2.87
C LEU A 333 15.58 -4.57 3.61
N GLY A 334 16.53 -3.97 2.88
CA GLY A 334 17.76 -3.44 3.45
C GLY A 334 17.52 -2.28 4.42
N MET A 335 16.64 -1.35 4.06
CA MET A 335 16.24 -0.21 4.88
C MET A 335 15.66 -0.66 6.24
N ILE A 336 14.72 -1.61 6.23
CA ILE A 336 14.01 -2.01 7.46
C ILE A 336 14.83 -2.97 8.31
N PHE A 337 15.44 -4.00 7.70
CA PHE A 337 16.05 -5.10 8.46
C PHE A 337 17.58 -5.05 8.50
N GLY A 338 18.23 -4.29 7.62
CA GLY A 338 19.69 -4.19 7.58
C GLY A 338 20.28 -3.70 8.90
N GLY A 339 19.82 -2.54 9.38
CA GLY A 339 20.28 -1.99 10.66
C GLY A 339 19.91 -2.88 11.86
N VAL A 340 18.76 -3.55 11.83
CA VAL A 340 18.34 -4.53 12.86
C VAL A 340 19.36 -5.66 12.98
N VAL A 341 19.78 -6.25 11.86
CA VAL A 341 20.76 -7.34 11.85
C VAL A 341 22.14 -6.84 12.29
N LEU A 342 22.58 -5.68 11.81
CA LEU A 342 23.88 -5.11 12.18
C LEU A 342 23.94 -4.81 13.70
N ILE A 343 22.89 -4.23 14.28
CA ILE A 343 22.81 -4.00 15.74
C ILE A 343 22.77 -5.33 16.50
N ALA A 344 22.06 -6.35 15.99
CA ALA A 344 22.02 -7.66 16.63
C ALA A 344 23.39 -8.36 16.65
N VAL A 345 24.28 -8.04 15.69
CA VAL A 345 25.65 -8.57 15.61
C VAL A 345 26.60 -7.86 16.57
N LEU A 346 26.38 -6.57 16.91
CA LEU A 346 27.30 -5.78 17.74
C LEU A 346 27.74 -6.51 19.04
N PRO A 347 26.85 -7.11 19.86
CA PRO A 347 27.24 -7.79 21.09
C PRO A 347 27.97 -9.13 20.87
N ALA A 348 27.96 -9.66 19.64
CA ALA A 348 28.68 -10.88 19.28
C ALA A 348 30.15 -10.60 18.95
N LEU A 349 30.52 -9.36 18.64
CA LEU A 349 31.89 -8.94 18.37
C LEU A 349 32.53 -8.31 19.60
N ARG A 350 33.82 -8.61 19.85
CA ARG A 350 34.61 -7.91 20.87
C ARG A 350 34.99 -6.53 20.31
N LYS A 351 34.77 -5.46 21.09
CA LYS A 351 35.22 -4.11 20.72
C LYS A 351 36.76 -4.10 20.75
N PRO A 352 37.44 -3.86 19.62
CA PRO A 352 38.90 -3.83 19.58
C PRO A 352 39.44 -2.50 20.16
N PRO A 353 40.68 -2.48 20.68
CA PRO A 353 41.37 -1.25 21.05
C PRO A 353 41.46 -0.27 19.87
N ARG A 354 41.52 1.03 20.15
CA ARG A 354 41.53 2.08 19.10
C ARG A 354 42.69 1.92 18.10
N ALA A 355 43.87 1.52 18.58
CA ALA A 355 45.05 1.28 17.76
C ALA A 355 44.86 0.13 16.76
N GLU A 356 43.94 -0.79 17.02
CA GLU A 356 43.73 -2.00 16.22
C GLU A 356 42.61 -1.86 15.19
N LEU A 357 41.82 -0.78 15.22
CA LEU A 357 40.61 -0.59 14.42
C LEU A 357 40.85 -0.68 12.90
N ARG A 358 42.05 -0.35 12.44
CA ARG A 358 42.43 -0.38 11.02
C ARG A 358 43.48 -1.44 10.69
N SER A 359 44.28 -1.87 11.66
CA SER A 359 45.42 -2.76 11.46
C SER A 359 45.06 -4.24 11.56
N THR A 360 44.08 -4.63 12.39
CA THR A 360 43.72 -6.06 12.56
C THR A 360 42.47 -6.44 11.76
N PRO A 361 42.33 -7.72 11.32
CA PRO A 361 41.10 -8.19 10.68
C PRO A 361 39.85 -7.99 11.55
N ALA A 362 39.98 -8.16 12.87
CA ALA A 362 38.88 -7.94 13.82
C ALA A 362 38.52 -6.45 13.94
N GLY A 363 39.53 -5.58 14.01
CA GLY A 363 39.39 -4.13 13.94
C GLY A 363 38.66 -3.67 12.69
N ARG A 364 39.13 -4.10 11.51
CA ARG A 364 38.51 -3.76 10.22
C ARG A 364 37.04 -4.20 10.17
N ARG A 365 36.73 -5.42 10.61
CA ARG A 365 35.35 -5.92 10.65
C ARG A 365 34.45 -5.11 11.58
N TRP A 366 34.96 -4.69 12.74
CA TRP A 366 34.23 -3.81 13.66
C TRP A 366 34.01 -2.43 13.04
N THR A 367 35.02 -1.85 12.39
CA THR A 367 34.93 -0.57 11.69
C THR A 367 33.91 -0.62 10.55
N VAL A 368 33.96 -1.66 9.71
CA VAL A 368 32.97 -1.90 8.64
C VAL A 368 31.56 -2.02 9.22
N LEU A 369 31.37 -2.73 10.33
CA LEU A 369 30.06 -2.86 10.98
C LEU A 369 29.51 -1.51 11.44
N VAL A 370 30.34 -0.69 12.09
CA VAL A 370 29.94 0.63 12.59
C VAL A 370 29.66 1.60 11.46
N LEU A 371 30.51 1.63 10.44
CA LEU A 371 30.29 2.46 9.24
C LEU A 371 29.02 2.02 8.52
N ALA A 372 28.82 0.72 8.29
CA ALA A 372 27.60 0.21 7.67
C ALA A 372 26.35 0.58 8.48
N LEU A 373 26.39 0.46 9.80
CA LEU A 373 25.28 0.86 10.65
C LEU A 373 24.99 2.36 10.54
N ALA A 374 26.03 3.20 10.56
CA ALA A 374 25.89 4.64 10.36
C ALA A 374 25.29 4.95 8.98
N THR A 375 25.84 4.35 7.91
CA THR A 375 25.34 4.51 6.53
C THR A 375 23.88 4.11 6.40
N VAL A 376 23.48 2.95 6.92
CA VAL A 376 22.08 2.49 6.84
C VAL A 376 21.15 3.40 7.65
N THR A 377 21.58 3.86 8.83
CA THR A 377 20.77 4.73 9.68
C THR A 377 20.61 6.12 9.05
N VAL A 378 21.69 6.69 8.49
CA VAL A 378 21.67 7.96 7.78
C VAL A 378 20.82 7.85 6.52
N TRP A 379 21.00 6.79 5.73
CA TRP A 379 20.18 6.56 4.54
C TRP A 379 18.69 6.47 4.88
N GLN A 380 18.33 5.70 5.91
CA GLN A 380 16.96 5.59 6.39
C GLN A 380 16.41 6.97 6.82
N GLY A 381 17.18 7.73 7.61
CA GLY A 381 16.78 9.05 8.08
C GLY A 381 16.62 10.07 6.96
N VAL A 382 17.61 10.18 6.08
CA VAL A 382 17.58 11.08 4.91
C VAL A 382 16.41 10.74 4.01
N LYS A 383 16.19 9.47 3.67
CA LYS A 383 15.06 9.10 2.82
C LYS A 383 13.71 9.39 3.49
N THR A 384 13.61 9.20 4.80
CA THR A 384 12.40 9.54 5.55
C THR A 384 12.14 11.03 5.53
N ALA A 385 13.16 11.86 5.72
CA ALA A 385 13.04 13.32 5.66
C ALA A 385 12.69 13.81 4.25
N ASP A 386 13.36 13.28 3.24
CA ASP A 386 13.07 13.52 1.81
C ASP A 386 11.61 13.20 1.47
N ASP A 387 11.09 12.05 1.93
CA ASP A 387 9.69 11.68 1.73
C ASP A 387 8.75 12.70 2.41
N VAL A 388 9.01 13.11 3.66
CA VAL A 388 8.15 14.11 4.36
C VAL A 388 8.12 15.45 3.62
N ILE A 389 9.28 15.94 3.20
CA ILE A 389 9.42 17.26 2.55
C ILE A 389 8.66 17.27 1.22
N HIS A 390 8.84 16.23 0.40
CA HIS A 390 8.34 16.24 -0.98
C HIS A 390 6.93 15.69 -1.14
N THR A 391 6.43 14.90 -0.19
CA THR A 391 5.09 14.30 -0.28
C THR A 391 4.02 15.10 0.45
N THR A 392 4.38 16.14 1.20
CA THR A 392 3.40 16.97 1.88
C THR A 392 2.69 17.88 0.86
N PRO A 393 1.37 17.72 0.65
CA PRO A 393 0.64 18.54 -0.30
C PRO A 393 0.55 19.99 0.20
N SER A 394 0.48 20.93 -0.74
CA SER A 394 0.15 22.31 -0.41
C SER A 394 -1.24 22.43 0.24
N ALA A 395 -1.44 23.52 0.98
CA ALA A 395 -2.67 23.73 1.74
C ALA A 395 -3.94 23.84 0.86
N SER A 396 -3.79 24.23 -0.41
CA SER A 396 -4.89 24.39 -1.37
C SER A 396 -5.59 23.06 -1.66
N TRP A 397 -4.85 21.95 -1.73
CA TRP A 397 -5.42 20.60 -1.90
C TRP A 397 -6.31 20.15 -0.73
N ALA A 398 -6.10 20.71 0.46
CA ALA A 398 -6.90 20.39 1.65
C ALA A 398 -8.09 21.35 1.86
N ARG A 399 -8.01 22.59 1.36
CA ARG A 399 -8.97 23.67 1.69
C ARG A 399 -9.75 24.22 0.50
N GLU A 400 -9.25 24.09 -0.73
CA GLU A 400 -9.74 24.85 -1.89
C GLU A 400 -9.91 23.97 -3.16
N LEU A 401 -10.23 22.68 -2.98
CA LEU A 401 -10.53 21.77 -4.10
C LEU A 401 -11.95 21.98 -4.69
N ALA A 402 -12.89 22.44 -3.87
CA ALA A 402 -14.30 22.55 -4.24
C ALA A 402 -14.58 23.42 -5.49
N PRO A 403 -13.92 24.59 -5.68
CA PRO A 403 -14.11 25.41 -6.88
C PRO A 403 -13.73 24.68 -8.18
N LEU A 404 -12.62 23.95 -8.18
CA LEU A 404 -12.19 23.16 -9.33
C LEU A 404 -13.19 22.04 -9.64
N VAL A 405 -13.63 21.29 -8.62
CA VAL A 405 -14.61 20.21 -8.78
C VAL A 405 -15.95 20.75 -9.30
N ASP A 406 -16.42 21.88 -8.76
CA ASP A 406 -17.62 22.54 -9.25
C ASP A 406 -17.46 22.97 -10.71
N ARG A 407 -16.31 23.54 -11.08
CA ARG A 407 -16.04 23.92 -12.46
C ARG A 407 -16.06 22.72 -13.41
N LEU A 408 -15.37 21.62 -13.07
CA LEU A 408 -15.36 20.38 -13.86
C LEU A 408 -16.77 19.80 -14.04
N LYS A 409 -17.63 19.87 -13.01
CA LYS A 409 -19.03 19.44 -13.10
C LYS A 409 -19.85 20.31 -14.06
N ARG A 410 -19.69 21.64 -14.03
CA ARG A 410 -20.39 22.55 -14.95
C ARG A 410 -20.00 22.29 -16.41
N GLU A 411 -18.73 21.96 -16.63
CA GLU A 411 -18.19 21.62 -17.94
C GLU A 411 -18.51 20.17 -18.38
N LYS A 412 -19.16 19.37 -17.53
CA LYS A 412 -19.48 17.94 -17.78
C LYS A 412 -18.24 17.13 -18.15
N ALA A 413 -17.15 17.40 -17.43
CA ALA A 413 -15.86 16.73 -17.62
C ALA A 413 -15.93 15.21 -17.35
N ASP A 414 -16.99 14.73 -16.69
CA ASP A 414 -17.30 13.31 -16.49
C ASP A 414 -17.73 12.58 -17.77
N ARG A 415 -17.76 13.26 -18.93
CA ARG A 415 -18.00 12.64 -20.26
C ARG A 415 -16.72 12.38 -21.05
N GLY A 416 -15.59 12.89 -20.57
CA GLY A 416 -14.28 12.78 -21.22
C GLY A 416 -13.20 12.36 -20.24
N ARG A 417 -11.95 12.45 -20.68
CA ARG A 417 -10.77 12.28 -19.82
C ARG A 417 -10.21 13.64 -19.42
N VAL A 418 -9.73 13.74 -18.20
CA VAL A 418 -9.11 14.95 -17.66
C VAL A 418 -7.65 14.65 -17.37
N GLU A 419 -6.75 15.38 -17.99
CA GLU A 419 -5.35 15.40 -17.57
C GLU A 419 -5.19 16.39 -16.43
N VAL A 420 -4.61 15.94 -15.32
CA VAL A 420 -4.25 16.82 -14.21
C VAL A 420 -2.76 16.67 -14.05
N VAL A 421 -2.04 17.75 -14.36
CA VAL A 421 -0.58 17.79 -14.31
C VAL A 421 -0.14 17.30 -12.92
N PRO A 422 0.57 16.16 -12.83
CA PRO A 422 0.92 15.53 -11.56
C PRO A 422 1.70 16.51 -10.69
N VAL A 423 1.26 16.68 -9.45
CA VAL A 423 2.00 17.47 -8.46
C VAL A 423 2.95 16.56 -7.70
N ARG A 424 3.99 17.13 -7.11
CA ARG A 424 5.02 16.38 -6.38
C ARG A 424 4.48 15.52 -5.24
N SER A 425 3.38 15.98 -4.63
CA SER A 425 2.67 15.24 -3.58
C SER A 425 1.77 14.11 -4.11
N HIS A 426 1.54 14.02 -5.42
CA HIS A 426 0.57 13.12 -6.07
C HIS A 426 -0.85 13.16 -5.48
N ARG A 427 -1.22 14.27 -4.83
CA ARG A 427 -2.52 14.41 -4.18
C ARG A 427 -3.66 14.44 -5.19
N GLU A 428 -3.42 14.93 -6.40
CA GLU A 428 -4.41 14.99 -7.48
C GLU A 428 -5.03 13.62 -7.76
N SER A 429 -4.19 12.58 -7.75
CA SER A 429 -4.58 11.21 -8.06
C SER A 429 -5.66 10.66 -7.14
N SER A 430 -5.72 11.11 -5.88
CA SER A 430 -6.75 10.70 -4.91
C SER A 430 -7.84 11.74 -4.71
N ALA A 431 -7.51 13.02 -4.87
CA ALA A 431 -8.46 14.11 -4.67
C ALA A 431 -9.51 14.18 -5.78
N LEU A 432 -9.13 13.88 -7.04
CA LEU A 432 -9.97 14.08 -8.22
C LEU A 432 -10.55 12.78 -8.80
N ALA A 433 -9.97 11.63 -8.49
CA ALA A 433 -10.43 10.32 -8.97
C ALA A 433 -11.93 10.02 -8.70
N PRO A 434 -12.55 10.47 -7.59
CA PRO A 434 -13.99 10.28 -7.39
C PRO A 434 -14.90 11.11 -8.31
N TYR A 435 -14.35 12.13 -9.00
CA TYR A 435 -15.15 13.12 -9.73
C TYR A 435 -14.95 13.06 -11.25
N VAL A 436 -13.77 12.68 -11.71
CA VAL A 436 -13.41 12.67 -13.14
C VAL A 436 -12.52 11.48 -13.48
N ASN A 437 -12.55 11.06 -14.74
CA ASN A 437 -11.65 10.04 -15.26
C ASN A 437 -10.29 10.69 -15.58
N LEU A 438 -9.25 10.33 -14.83
CA LEU A 438 -7.93 10.94 -14.99
C LEU A 438 -7.12 10.22 -16.09
N ALA A 439 -6.55 11.00 -17.00
CA ALA A 439 -5.69 10.48 -18.06
C ALA A 439 -4.40 9.88 -17.49
N ARG A 440 -3.83 10.50 -16.45
CA ARG A 440 -2.74 9.95 -15.63
C ARG A 440 -3.11 9.87 -14.15
N GLY A 441 -2.34 9.13 -13.37
CA GLY A 441 -2.58 8.93 -11.94
C GLY A 441 -1.28 8.70 -11.17
N TRP A 442 -1.37 7.99 -10.04
CA TRP A 442 -0.24 7.84 -9.14
C TRP A 442 0.79 6.79 -9.61
N ASN A 443 0.34 5.75 -10.33
CA ASN A 443 1.16 4.57 -10.58
C ASN A 443 2.23 4.79 -11.66
N ARG A 444 3.44 5.18 -11.24
CA ARG A 444 4.60 5.39 -12.11
C ARG A 444 4.85 4.25 -13.10
N GLN A 445 4.68 2.99 -12.68
CA GLN A 445 4.92 1.84 -13.55
C GLN A 445 3.99 1.82 -14.75
N ARG A 446 2.73 2.20 -14.52
CA ARG A 446 1.74 2.29 -15.57
C ARG A 446 1.92 3.54 -16.42
N ASP A 447 2.35 4.63 -15.80
CA ASP A 447 2.54 5.90 -16.50
C ASP A 447 3.72 5.83 -17.50
N LEU A 448 4.82 5.20 -17.13
CA LEU A 448 5.94 4.94 -18.04
C LEU A 448 5.54 4.05 -19.23
N ASP A 449 4.75 3.01 -18.94
CA ASP A 449 4.27 2.04 -19.92
C ASP A 449 3.30 2.66 -20.94
N ARG A 450 2.41 3.56 -20.49
CA ARG A 450 1.37 4.17 -21.34
C ARG A 450 1.73 5.54 -21.91
N ASN A 451 2.58 6.29 -21.22
CA ASN A 451 2.86 7.69 -21.52
C ASN A 451 4.37 7.98 -21.57
N PRO A 452 5.17 7.27 -22.38
CA PRO A 452 6.62 7.42 -22.40
C PRO A 452 7.10 8.83 -22.81
N ILE A 453 6.26 9.61 -23.49
CA ILE A 453 6.57 10.98 -23.93
C ILE A 453 6.88 11.95 -22.77
N PHE A 454 6.52 11.61 -21.54
CA PHE A 454 6.81 12.44 -20.36
C PHE A 454 8.14 12.07 -19.68
N TYR A 455 8.84 11.05 -20.17
CA TYR A 455 10.02 10.48 -19.51
C TYR A 455 11.28 10.47 -20.39
N GLY A 456 11.13 10.60 -21.71
CA GLY A 456 12.27 10.67 -22.62
C GLY A 456 12.82 12.09 -22.74
N GLU A 457 14.13 12.19 -22.97
CA GLU A 457 14.77 13.47 -23.30
C GLU A 457 14.21 14.00 -24.62
N ASP A 458 13.78 15.27 -24.62
CA ASP A 458 13.21 15.98 -25.77
C ASP A 458 12.02 15.28 -26.46
N THR A 459 11.37 14.34 -25.78
CA THR A 459 10.19 13.63 -26.31
C THR A 459 8.90 14.45 -26.18
N LEU A 460 8.84 15.40 -25.24
CA LEU A 460 7.67 16.26 -25.03
C LEU A 460 7.79 17.59 -25.79
N THR A 461 7.15 17.63 -26.95
CA THR A 461 6.97 18.81 -27.82
C THR A 461 5.51 19.22 -27.94
N PRO A 462 5.18 20.47 -28.35
CA PRO A 462 3.80 20.88 -28.61
C PRO A 462 3.04 19.93 -29.56
N ALA A 463 3.71 19.34 -30.55
CA ALA A 463 3.09 18.41 -31.49
C ALA A 463 2.82 17.05 -30.82
N SER A 464 3.83 16.44 -30.19
CA SER A 464 3.66 15.16 -29.50
C SER A 464 2.65 15.22 -28.35
N TYR A 465 2.56 16.35 -27.65
CA TYR A 465 1.57 16.55 -26.59
C TYR A 465 0.15 16.61 -27.16
N HIS A 466 -0.05 17.27 -28.31
CA HIS A 466 -1.35 17.30 -28.99
C HIS A 466 -1.78 15.89 -29.44
N GLU A 467 -0.87 15.12 -30.03
CA GLU A 467 -1.17 13.73 -30.43
C GLU A 467 -1.47 12.84 -29.22
N TRP A 468 -0.76 13.04 -28.10
CA TRP A 468 -1.07 12.35 -26.86
C TRP A 468 -2.46 12.70 -26.30
N LEU A 469 -2.85 13.98 -26.33
CA LEU A 469 -4.19 14.42 -25.92
C LEU A 469 -5.28 13.78 -26.78
N LYS A 470 -5.06 13.65 -28.10
CA LYS A 470 -5.98 12.96 -29.02
C LYS A 470 -6.04 11.46 -28.75
N ARG A 471 -4.88 10.80 -28.67
CA ARG A 471 -4.75 9.35 -28.40
C ARG A 471 -5.50 8.95 -27.13
N TRP A 472 -5.33 9.72 -26.05
CA TRP A 472 -5.99 9.47 -24.77
C TRP A 472 -7.38 10.11 -24.63
N ALA A 473 -7.94 10.70 -25.70
CA ALA A 473 -9.25 11.35 -25.68
C ALA A 473 -9.41 12.33 -24.51
N VAL A 474 -8.39 13.14 -24.26
CA VAL A 474 -8.37 14.15 -23.20
C VAL A 474 -9.20 15.35 -23.64
N HIS A 475 -10.15 15.75 -22.79
CA HIS A 475 -11.06 16.88 -23.04
C HIS A 475 -10.62 18.12 -22.28
N TYR A 476 -10.05 17.93 -21.08
CA TYR A 476 -9.63 19.01 -20.21
C TYR A 476 -8.24 18.75 -19.65
N VAL A 477 -7.46 19.82 -19.49
CA VAL A 477 -6.15 19.82 -18.83
C VAL A 477 -6.22 20.76 -17.64
N VAL A 478 -5.85 20.29 -16.46
CA VAL A 478 -5.76 21.07 -15.23
C VAL A 478 -4.30 21.25 -14.87
N LEU A 479 -3.87 22.50 -14.72
CA LEU A 479 -2.56 22.87 -14.20
C LEU A 479 -2.71 23.42 -12.78
N PRO A 480 -2.30 22.67 -11.75
CA PRO A 480 -2.17 23.17 -10.39
C PRO A 480 -1.07 24.22 -10.25
N ALA A 481 -1.20 25.11 -9.26
CA ALA A 481 -0.16 26.06 -8.87
C ALA A 481 0.92 25.44 -7.95
N ASP A 482 0.70 24.21 -7.48
CA ASP A 482 1.66 23.46 -6.65
C ASP A 482 2.86 22.99 -7.47
N ASP A 483 3.95 22.62 -6.81
CA ASP A 483 5.16 22.15 -7.49
C ASP A 483 4.86 20.89 -8.31
N PRO A 484 5.20 20.86 -9.61
CA PRO A 484 4.98 19.70 -10.45
C PRO A 484 5.85 18.52 -9.98
N ASP A 485 5.37 17.31 -10.21
CA ASP A 485 6.22 16.12 -10.12
C ASP A 485 7.37 16.22 -11.13
N THR A 486 8.46 15.51 -10.84
CA THR A 486 9.65 15.45 -11.70
C THR A 486 9.32 15.07 -13.16
N ALA A 487 8.35 14.17 -13.38
CA ALA A 487 7.90 13.77 -14.72
C ALA A 487 6.91 14.77 -15.37
N ALA A 488 6.49 15.79 -14.64
CA ALA A 488 5.52 16.79 -15.08
C ALA A 488 6.14 18.19 -15.25
N GLU A 489 7.40 18.39 -14.88
CA GLU A 489 8.08 19.70 -14.99
C GLU A 489 8.10 20.23 -16.43
N GLN A 490 8.36 19.37 -17.41
CA GLN A 490 8.39 19.77 -18.82
C GLN A 490 7.00 20.13 -19.34
N GLU A 491 5.98 19.40 -18.92
CA GLU A 491 4.58 19.67 -19.28
C GLU A 491 4.07 20.96 -18.65
N ALA A 492 4.36 21.18 -17.36
CA ALA A 492 4.01 22.44 -16.68
C ALA A 492 4.65 23.66 -17.37
N LYS A 493 5.90 23.52 -17.83
CA LYS A 493 6.57 24.55 -18.65
C LYS A 493 5.90 24.72 -20.00
N LEU A 494 5.55 23.63 -20.68
CA LEU A 494 4.87 23.63 -21.97
C LEU A 494 3.50 24.34 -21.89
N LEU A 495 2.72 24.08 -20.85
CA LEU A 495 1.43 24.74 -20.59
C LEU A 495 1.57 26.23 -20.24
N GLY A 496 2.78 26.68 -19.88
CA GLY A 496 3.12 28.10 -19.74
C GLY A 496 3.29 28.82 -21.08
N THR A 497 3.37 28.09 -22.19
CA THR A 497 3.44 28.65 -23.56
C THR A 497 2.07 28.71 -24.23
N GLU A 498 1.96 29.42 -25.35
CA GLU A 498 0.72 29.46 -26.12
C GLU A 498 0.58 28.21 -27.00
N LEU A 499 -0.42 27.37 -26.69
CA LEU A 499 -0.74 26.16 -27.44
C LEU A 499 -2.06 26.36 -28.21
N PRO A 500 -2.07 26.28 -29.56
CA PRO A 500 -3.24 26.65 -30.36
C PRO A 500 -4.45 25.74 -30.16
N TYR A 501 -4.23 24.51 -29.67
CA TYR A 501 -5.26 23.50 -29.40
C TYR A 501 -5.79 23.51 -27.96
N LEU A 502 -5.27 24.37 -27.07
CA LEU A 502 -5.79 24.55 -25.71
C LEU A 502 -6.43 25.93 -25.56
N ARG A 503 -7.61 25.97 -24.93
CA ARG A 503 -8.30 27.20 -24.55
C ARG A 503 -8.45 27.25 -23.04
N GLN A 504 -7.89 28.27 -22.38
CA GLN A 504 -8.13 28.47 -20.96
C GLN A 504 -9.60 28.87 -20.74
N VAL A 505 -10.37 28.05 -20.03
CA VAL A 505 -11.81 28.28 -19.77
C VAL A 505 -12.09 28.71 -18.34
N TRP A 506 -11.13 28.54 -17.43
CA TRP A 506 -11.22 29.00 -16.05
C TRP A 506 -9.84 29.03 -15.38
N SER A 507 -9.68 29.89 -14.39
CA SER A 507 -8.51 29.92 -13.52
C SER A 507 -8.84 30.63 -12.21
N ASP A 508 -8.15 30.25 -11.14
CA ASP A 508 -8.08 30.99 -9.89
C ASP A 508 -6.62 31.05 -9.38
N ALA A 509 -6.43 31.34 -8.09
CA ALA A 509 -5.09 31.42 -7.50
C ALA A 509 -4.36 30.06 -7.45
N ASN A 510 -5.08 28.94 -7.53
CA ASN A 510 -4.54 27.59 -7.33
C ASN A 510 -4.58 26.72 -8.59
N TRP A 511 -5.45 27.03 -9.55
CA TRP A 511 -5.75 26.16 -10.67
C TRP A 511 -5.88 26.94 -11.98
N LYS A 512 -5.44 26.33 -13.08
CA LYS A 512 -5.82 26.73 -14.45
C LYS A 512 -6.47 25.54 -15.13
N LEU A 513 -7.64 25.77 -15.74
CA LEU A 513 -8.39 24.76 -16.49
C LEU A 513 -8.39 25.14 -17.98
N TYR A 514 -7.86 24.24 -18.79
CA TYR A 514 -7.84 24.33 -20.23
C TYR A 514 -8.79 23.29 -20.83
N GLU A 515 -9.53 23.70 -21.85
CA GLU A 515 -10.31 22.84 -22.73
C GLU A 515 -9.50 22.54 -23.99
N VAL A 516 -9.46 21.26 -24.38
CA VAL A 516 -8.86 20.83 -25.65
C VAL A 516 -9.86 21.14 -26.76
N LYS A 517 -9.42 21.87 -27.80
CA LYS A 517 -10.27 22.17 -28.96
C LYS A 517 -10.54 20.91 -29.77
N ASP A 518 -11.79 20.72 -30.16
CA ASP A 518 -12.25 19.56 -30.96
C ASP A 518 -11.70 18.21 -30.46
N PRO A 519 -11.93 17.86 -29.17
CA PRO A 519 -11.26 16.72 -28.57
C PRO A 519 -11.77 15.42 -29.18
N THR A 520 -10.85 14.47 -29.34
CA THR A 520 -11.19 13.10 -29.72
C THR A 520 -12.10 12.50 -28.65
N GLN A 521 -13.18 11.85 -29.07
CA GLN A 521 -14.14 11.26 -28.14
C GLN A 521 -13.63 9.93 -27.58
N ILE A 522 -14.01 9.57 -26.35
CA ILE A 522 -13.61 8.26 -25.79
C ILE A 522 -14.21 7.11 -26.62
N ALA A 523 -15.42 7.27 -27.16
CA ALA A 523 -16.09 6.31 -28.01
C ALA A 523 -16.34 6.91 -29.39
N ASP A 524 -15.99 6.18 -30.45
CA ASP A 524 -16.20 6.61 -31.83
C ASP A 524 -17.69 6.62 -32.23
N PRO A 525 -18.07 7.44 -33.24
CA PRO A 525 -19.40 7.34 -33.84
C PRO A 525 -19.70 5.89 -34.28
N PRO A 526 -20.93 5.38 -34.13
CA PRO A 526 -22.17 6.10 -33.82
C PRO A 526 -22.47 6.29 -32.32
N ALA A 527 -21.49 6.08 -31.43
CA ALA A 527 -21.67 6.21 -29.99
C ALA A 527 -21.40 7.62 -29.47
N THR A 528 -21.97 7.92 -28.30
CA THR A 528 -21.68 9.13 -27.51
C THR A 528 -21.55 8.74 -26.03
N VAL A 529 -20.62 9.34 -25.31
CA VAL A 529 -20.41 9.07 -23.88
C VAL A 529 -21.45 9.84 -23.07
N GLN A 530 -22.24 9.12 -22.28
CA GLN A 530 -23.14 9.74 -21.31
C GLN A 530 -22.42 10.01 -19.98
N ARG A 531 -21.55 9.09 -19.56
CA ARG A 531 -20.77 9.15 -18.32
C ARG A 531 -19.55 8.24 -18.41
N ALA A 532 -18.40 8.70 -17.94
CA ALA A 532 -17.16 7.97 -17.76
C ALA A 532 -16.78 8.00 -16.27
N GLY A 533 -17.30 7.05 -15.50
CA GLY A 533 -17.02 6.89 -14.07
C GLY A 533 -15.76 6.07 -13.80
N ALA A 534 -15.44 5.91 -12.52
CA ALA A 534 -14.35 5.05 -12.04
C ALA A 534 -14.66 3.55 -12.20
N ASP A 535 -15.92 3.16 -12.15
CA ASP A 535 -16.42 1.78 -12.19
C ASP A 535 -17.05 1.40 -13.53
N GLN A 536 -17.63 2.38 -14.22
CA GLN A 536 -18.45 2.13 -15.41
C GLN A 536 -18.35 3.26 -16.44
N LEU A 537 -18.30 2.85 -17.72
CA LEU A 537 -18.52 3.70 -18.88
C LEU A 537 -19.95 3.48 -19.40
N VAL A 538 -20.70 4.57 -19.57
CA VAL A 538 -22.07 4.56 -20.10
C VAL A 538 -22.10 5.23 -21.47
N LEU A 539 -22.52 4.48 -22.49
CA LEU A 539 -22.54 4.89 -23.89
C LEU A 539 -23.97 4.90 -24.44
N SER A 540 -24.28 5.90 -25.26
CA SER A 540 -25.49 5.93 -26.09
C SER A 540 -25.10 5.63 -27.53
N VAL A 541 -25.55 4.50 -28.06
CA VAL A 541 -25.26 4.06 -29.43
C VAL A 541 -26.47 4.31 -30.32
N ARG A 542 -26.29 5.03 -31.43
CA ARG A 542 -27.40 5.44 -32.31
C ARG A 542 -27.80 4.40 -33.37
N SER A 543 -26.88 3.52 -33.76
CA SER A 543 -27.13 2.50 -34.78
C SER A 543 -26.27 1.26 -34.53
N LYS A 544 -26.67 0.12 -35.09
CA LYS A 544 -25.88 -1.11 -35.07
C LYS A 544 -24.48 -0.86 -35.68
N GLY A 545 -23.45 -1.45 -35.08
CA GLY A 545 -22.08 -1.42 -35.59
C GLY A 545 -21.01 -1.57 -34.52
N PRO A 546 -19.74 -1.74 -34.94
CA PRO A 546 -18.61 -1.67 -34.03
C PRO A 546 -18.39 -0.23 -33.55
N VAL A 547 -18.00 -0.08 -32.30
CA VAL A 547 -17.66 1.18 -31.65
C VAL A 547 -16.29 1.02 -31.00
N LEU A 548 -15.28 1.70 -31.54
CA LEU A 548 -13.97 1.77 -30.90
C LEU A 548 -14.08 2.63 -29.64
N ILE A 549 -13.59 2.10 -28.52
CA ILE A 549 -13.56 2.76 -27.22
C ILE A 549 -12.10 2.83 -26.80
N ARG A 550 -11.61 4.06 -26.61
CA ARG A 550 -10.21 4.35 -26.22
C ARG A 550 -9.90 3.98 -24.77
N ILE A 551 -10.51 2.92 -24.25
CA ILE A 551 -10.22 2.30 -22.95
C ILE A 551 -9.37 1.05 -23.23
N PRO A 552 -8.19 0.91 -22.59
CA PRO A 552 -7.37 -0.28 -22.77
C PRO A 552 -8.16 -1.54 -22.42
N TYR A 553 -8.13 -2.51 -23.34
CA TYR A 553 -8.85 -3.76 -23.21
C TYR A 553 -8.40 -4.54 -21.98
N SER A 554 -9.37 -5.17 -21.32
CA SER A 554 -9.11 -6.15 -20.28
C SER A 554 -10.11 -7.29 -20.41
N PRO A 555 -9.69 -8.56 -20.16
CA PRO A 555 -10.60 -9.69 -20.13
C PRO A 555 -11.74 -9.55 -19.11
N TRP A 556 -11.60 -8.65 -18.14
CA TRP A 556 -12.63 -8.40 -17.13
C TRP A 556 -13.69 -7.41 -17.59
N LEU A 557 -13.44 -6.62 -18.65
CA LEU A 557 -14.45 -5.71 -19.18
C LEU A 557 -15.62 -6.51 -19.73
N GLY A 558 -16.82 -6.11 -19.33
CA GLY A 558 -18.06 -6.72 -19.73
C GLY A 558 -19.23 -5.75 -19.72
N LEU A 559 -20.29 -6.15 -20.41
CA LEU A 559 -21.55 -5.43 -20.45
C LEU A 559 -22.41 -5.76 -19.23
N VAL A 560 -23.09 -4.75 -18.71
CA VAL A 560 -24.11 -4.91 -17.67
C VAL A 560 -25.42 -4.25 -18.08
N ASP A 561 -26.52 -4.77 -17.57
CA ASP A 561 -27.86 -4.21 -17.76
C ASP A 561 -28.09 -2.95 -16.91
N ASN A 562 -29.32 -2.44 -16.89
CA ASN A 562 -29.69 -1.27 -16.10
C ASN A 562 -29.61 -1.51 -14.59
N ASP A 563 -29.78 -2.75 -14.14
CA ASP A 563 -29.75 -3.17 -12.74
C ASP A 563 -28.32 -3.53 -12.28
N GLY A 564 -27.36 -3.52 -13.19
CA GLY A 564 -25.97 -3.85 -12.94
C GLY A 564 -25.67 -5.35 -12.97
N HIS A 565 -26.59 -6.18 -13.48
CA HIS A 565 -26.31 -7.60 -13.71
C HIS A 565 -25.53 -7.78 -15.00
N SER A 566 -24.65 -8.77 -14.98
CA SER A 566 -23.79 -9.12 -16.10
C SER A 566 -24.59 -9.66 -17.27
N VAL A 567 -24.41 -9.05 -18.43
CA VAL A 567 -24.89 -9.58 -19.70
C VAL A 567 -24.08 -10.85 -20.02
N ARG A 568 -24.72 -11.87 -20.60
CA ARG A 568 -24.00 -13.08 -21.02
C ARG A 568 -23.28 -12.84 -22.33
N ALA A 569 -22.04 -13.30 -22.43
CA ALA A 569 -21.35 -13.37 -23.70
C ALA A 569 -22.17 -14.22 -24.70
N PRO A 570 -22.19 -13.86 -25.99
CA PRO A 570 -22.83 -14.67 -27.01
C PRO A 570 -22.27 -16.10 -27.00
N LYS A 571 -23.15 -17.10 -27.14
CA LYS A 571 -22.79 -18.52 -27.25
C LYS A 571 -23.65 -19.19 -28.32
N GLY A 572 -23.06 -20.15 -29.03
CA GLY A 572 -23.80 -21.03 -29.92
C GLY A 572 -24.53 -22.09 -29.09
N GLU A 573 -25.71 -22.48 -29.54
CA GLU A 573 -26.45 -23.64 -29.03
C GLU A 573 -26.59 -24.65 -30.18
N ASP A 574 -26.43 -25.94 -29.89
CA ASP A 574 -26.77 -27.08 -30.77
C ASP A 574 -26.45 -26.85 -32.27
N ASP A 575 -25.15 -26.81 -32.61
CA ASP A 575 -24.62 -26.62 -33.98
C ASP A 575 -24.95 -25.26 -34.66
N GLN A 576 -25.51 -24.28 -33.94
CA GLN A 576 -25.73 -22.93 -34.45
C GLN A 576 -24.60 -21.97 -34.09
N LEU A 577 -24.23 -21.11 -35.05
CA LEU A 577 -23.26 -20.04 -34.82
C LEU A 577 -23.76 -19.09 -33.72
N PRO A 578 -22.88 -18.60 -32.85
CA PRO A 578 -23.26 -17.67 -31.80
C PRO A 578 -23.83 -16.37 -32.38
N VAL A 579 -24.90 -15.84 -31.78
CA VAL A 579 -25.57 -14.62 -32.23
C VAL A 579 -25.42 -13.51 -31.19
N ASN A 580 -24.86 -12.37 -31.60
CA ASN A 580 -24.74 -11.19 -30.75
C ASN A 580 -26.10 -10.45 -30.61
N ARG A 581 -26.79 -10.67 -29.49
CA ARG A 581 -28.11 -10.04 -29.20
C ARG A 581 -28.03 -8.82 -28.29
N GLU A 582 -27.13 -8.84 -27.31
CA GLU A 582 -27.01 -7.80 -26.28
C GLU A 582 -25.70 -7.01 -26.34
N GLY A 583 -24.80 -7.35 -27.24
CA GLY A 583 -23.47 -6.77 -27.36
C GLY A 583 -22.37 -7.73 -26.88
N CYS A 584 -21.16 -7.50 -27.39
CA CYS A 584 -19.96 -8.17 -26.92
C CYS A 584 -18.74 -7.27 -27.17
N LEU A 585 -17.62 -7.58 -26.51
CA LEU A 585 -16.40 -6.79 -26.55
C LEU A 585 -15.27 -7.58 -27.22
N THR A 586 -14.48 -6.92 -28.06
CA THR A 586 -13.22 -7.45 -28.58
C THR A 586 -12.06 -6.52 -28.27
N LYS A 587 -10.85 -7.06 -28.38
CA LYS A 587 -9.61 -6.29 -28.40
C LYS A 587 -9.31 -5.87 -29.84
N GLN A 588 -9.01 -4.60 -30.07
CA GLN A 588 -8.42 -4.11 -31.31
C GLN A 588 -7.03 -3.57 -31.01
N THR A 589 -6.05 -4.09 -31.73
CA THR A 589 -4.68 -3.58 -31.71
C THR A 589 -4.54 -2.47 -32.74
N GLU A 590 -4.04 -1.32 -32.32
CA GLU A 590 -3.56 -0.25 -33.22
C GLU A 590 -2.03 -0.15 -33.09
N GLY A 591 -1.34 -0.22 -34.22
CA GLY A 591 0.12 -0.14 -34.26
C GLY A 591 0.59 1.22 -33.74
N GLY A 592 1.54 1.22 -32.80
CA GLY A 592 2.16 2.46 -32.33
C GLY A 592 2.97 3.12 -33.44
N GLU A 593 2.91 4.44 -33.52
CA GLU A 593 3.92 5.21 -34.26
C GLU A 593 5.33 4.94 -33.67
N GLU A 594 6.38 5.27 -34.41
CA GLU A 594 7.77 5.05 -33.98
C GLU A 594 8.03 5.72 -32.61
N GLY A 595 8.31 4.92 -31.58
CA GLY A 595 8.51 5.38 -30.20
C GLY A 595 7.27 5.39 -29.29
N GLN A 596 6.10 5.00 -29.78
CA GLN A 596 4.89 4.82 -28.96
C GLN A 596 4.54 3.34 -28.73
N PRO A 597 4.00 2.98 -27.55
CA PRO A 597 3.55 1.62 -27.28
C PRO A 597 2.31 1.30 -28.11
N GLU A 598 2.20 0.03 -28.54
CA GLU A 598 1.02 -0.55 -29.18
C GLU A 598 -0.22 -0.35 -28.30
N ASP A 599 -1.30 0.13 -28.91
CA ASP A 599 -2.56 0.35 -28.20
C ASP A 599 -3.50 -0.84 -28.36
N GLU A 600 -3.91 -1.41 -27.24
CA GLU A 600 -4.93 -2.45 -27.17
C GLU A 600 -6.26 -1.83 -26.73
N TRP A 601 -7.06 -1.31 -27.67
CA TRP A 601 -8.33 -0.69 -27.38
C TRP A 601 -9.50 -1.68 -27.28
N THR A 602 -10.55 -1.27 -26.57
CA THR A 602 -11.79 -2.04 -26.44
C THR A 602 -12.72 -1.69 -27.59
N VAL A 603 -13.26 -2.69 -28.29
CA VAL A 603 -14.31 -2.49 -29.31
C VAL A 603 -15.61 -3.07 -28.82
N LEU A 604 -16.65 -2.26 -28.77
CA LEU A 604 -18.02 -2.70 -28.53
C LEU A 604 -18.69 -3.05 -29.86
N HIS A 605 -19.13 -4.31 -30.01
CA HIS A 605 -19.97 -4.73 -31.11
C HIS A 605 -21.44 -4.58 -30.71
N ALA A 606 -22.03 -3.43 -31.03
CA ALA A 606 -23.41 -3.12 -30.68
C ALA A 606 -24.39 -3.68 -31.73
N PRO A 607 -25.26 -4.64 -31.38
CA PRO A 607 -26.20 -5.23 -32.34
C PRO A 607 -27.38 -4.31 -32.68
N ARG A 608 -27.65 -3.29 -31.85
CA ARG A 608 -28.77 -2.35 -31.99
C ARG A 608 -28.46 -1.00 -31.34
N ALA A 609 -29.26 0.01 -31.68
CA ALA A 609 -29.27 1.28 -30.96
C ALA A 609 -29.69 1.07 -29.49
N GLY A 610 -29.12 1.84 -28.57
CA GLY A 610 -29.44 1.72 -27.14
C GLY A 610 -28.36 2.28 -26.22
N VAL A 611 -28.58 2.11 -24.91
CA VAL A 611 -27.59 2.46 -23.89
C VAL A 611 -26.82 1.21 -23.49
N TYR A 612 -25.50 1.28 -23.61
CA TYR A 612 -24.58 0.22 -23.23
C TYR A 612 -23.76 0.66 -22.04
N ARG A 613 -23.56 -0.25 -21.08
CA ARG A 613 -22.78 -0.01 -19.88
C ARG A 613 -21.64 -1.00 -19.81
N ILE A 614 -20.41 -0.50 -19.77
CA ILE A 614 -19.20 -1.31 -19.73
C ILE A 614 -18.55 -1.13 -18.37
N THR A 615 -18.29 -2.24 -17.69
CA THR A 615 -17.66 -2.28 -16.35
C THR A 615 -16.76 -3.50 -16.26
N GLY A 616 -15.90 -3.56 -15.24
CA GLY A 616 -15.04 -4.72 -14.98
C GLY A 616 -15.46 -5.48 -13.74
N LYS A 617 -16.56 -6.25 -13.72
CA LYS A 617 -17.00 -6.96 -12.50
C LYS A 617 -16.19 -8.20 -12.18
N TYR A 618 -15.99 -8.49 -10.89
CA TYR A 618 -15.49 -9.79 -10.42
C TYR A 618 -16.51 -10.91 -10.72
N GLN A 619 -16.40 -11.53 -11.90
CA GLN A 619 -17.26 -12.63 -12.34
C GLN A 619 -16.50 -13.73 -13.10
N LEU A 620 -17.07 -14.93 -13.14
CA LEU A 620 -16.64 -16.02 -14.01
C LEU A 620 -17.84 -16.58 -14.80
N PRO A 621 -17.73 -16.75 -16.14
CA PRO A 621 -16.59 -16.38 -16.99
C PRO A 621 -16.35 -14.86 -17.04
N ARG A 622 -15.08 -14.45 -17.25
CA ARG A 622 -14.68 -13.03 -17.21
C ARG A 622 -15.29 -12.25 -18.38
N GLY A 623 -15.79 -11.04 -18.10
CA GLY A 623 -16.25 -10.09 -19.12
C GLY A 623 -17.40 -10.58 -20.00
N THR A 624 -17.56 -9.91 -21.15
CA THR A 624 -18.47 -10.32 -22.24
C THR A 624 -17.74 -10.33 -23.58
N PRO A 625 -16.76 -11.24 -23.77
CA PRO A 625 -15.99 -11.30 -25.01
C PRO A 625 -16.88 -11.72 -26.18
N CYS A 626 -16.60 -11.20 -27.38
CA CYS A 626 -17.15 -11.81 -28.60
C CYS A 626 -16.48 -13.15 -28.84
N PRO A 627 -17.22 -14.22 -29.21
CA PRO A 627 -16.65 -15.47 -29.69
C PRO A 627 -15.75 -15.24 -30.91
N ASP A 628 -14.65 -15.99 -30.99
CA ASP A 628 -13.71 -15.92 -32.11
C ASP A 628 -14.40 -16.18 -33.45
N GLU A 629 -15.42 -17.04 -33.46
CA GLU A 629 -16.27 -17.39 -34.61
C GLU A 629 -17.08 -16.20 -35.16
N MET A 630 -17.23 -15.11 -34.39
CA MET A 630 -17.96 -13.90 -34.77
C MET A 630 -17.06 -12.72 -35.13
N VAL A 631 -15.75 -12.82 -34.87
CA VAL A 631 -14.81 -11.76 -35.21
C VAL A 631 -14.52 -11.84 -36.72
N PRO A 632 -14.57 -10.72 -37.46
CA PRO A 632 -14.37 -10.70 -38.92
C PRO A 632 -13.04 -11.29 -39.39
#